data_AF-A0A8C2VDW5-F1
#
_entry.id   AF-A0A8C2VDW5-F1
#
_cell.length_a   1.000
_cell.length_b   1.000
_cell.length_c   1.000
_cell.angle_alpha   90.00
_cell.angle_beta   90.00
_cell.angle_gamma   90.00
#
_symmetry.space_group_name_H-M   'P 1'
#
loop_
_entity.id
_entity.type
_entity.pdbx_description
1 polymer ?
#
loop_
_entity_poly.entity_id
_entity_poly.type
_entity_poly.pdbx_seq_one_letter_code
_entity_poly.pdbx_strand_id
1 'polypeptide(L)'
;MVHELVLWIQQNLRHVLNQPETGSGSEKCTFPTSTTVDDGLWVTLLHLDHMRARTKYIRTVEKWASDLRLTGRLMFLRKIILILLQGDRNSIKEYVVLQKTSKVDVDSNGKKCKEKMISVLFETKVQTEHKRFLAFEVKEYSTLDDLQKEFETAGLKKLFSEFVLGLVK
;
A
#
# COMPACT_ATOMS: atom_id res chain seq x y z
N MET A 1 21.03 9.59 10.26
CA MET A 1 20.59 8.48 9.39
C MET A 1 20.41 7.15 10.12
N VAL A 2 21.26 6.78 11.09
CA VAL A 2 21.04 5.54 11.89
C VAL A 2 19.87 5.67 12.89
N HIS A 3 19.63 6.86 13.44
CA HIS A 3 18.58 7.10 14.43
C HIS A 3 17.16 6.86 13.88
N GLU A 4 16.85 7.32 12.67
CA GLU A 4 15.54 7.04 12.04
C GLU A 4 15.36 5.55 11.72
N LEU A 5 16.43 4.87 11.31
CA LEU A 5 16.39 3.44 11.06
C LEU A 5 16.14 2.65 12.35
N VAL A 6 16.78 3.05 13.46
CA VAL A 6 16.58 2.43 14.78
C VAL A 6 15.16 2.64 15.28
N LEU A 7 14.61 3.86 15.16
CA LEU A 7 13.23 4.14 15.54
C LEU A 7 12.25 3.34 14.69
N TRP A 8 12.51 3.24 13.39
CA TRP A 8 11.69 2.45 12.48
C TRP A 8 11.73 0.96 12.84
N ILE A 9 12.92 0.40 13.11
CA ILE A 9 13.06 -0.99 13.55
C ILE A 9 12.35 -1.22 14.88
N GLN A 10 12.49 -0.32 15.85
CA GLN A 10 11.82 -0.42 17.15
C GLN A 10 10.29 -0.44 17.01
N GLN A 11 9.74 0.39 16.12
CA GLN A 11 8.30 0.47 15.86
C GLN A 11 7.75 -0.71 15.05
N ASN A 12 8.57 -1.35 14.22
CA ASN A 12 8.16 -2.45 13.33
C ASN A 12 8.70 -3.83 13.75
N LEU A 13 9.43 -3.91 14.88
CA LEU A 13 10.12 -5.11 15.37
C LEU A 13 9.19 -6.32 15.51
N ARG A 14 7.93 -6.08 15.92
CA ARG A 14 6.92 -7.12 16.10
C ARG A 14 6.62 -7.86 14.79
N HIS A 15 6.65 -7.17 13.65
CA HIS A 15 6.39 -7.79 12.34
C HIS A 15 7.61 -8.53 11.79
N VAL A 16 8.83 -8.15 12.20
CA VAL A 16 10.08 -8.83 11.81
C VAL A 16 10.25 -10.14 12.58
N LEU A 17 9.84 -10.17 13.85
CA LEU A 17 10.00 -11.34 14.74
C LEU A 17 8.84 -12.35 14.64
N ASN A 18 7.65 -11.94 14.19
CA ASN A 18 6.49 -12.83 14.06
C ASN A 18 6.50 -13.69 12.78
N GLN A 19 7.66 -14.14 12.29
CA GLN A 19 7.65 -15.31 11.42
C GLN A 19 7.46 -16.54 12.32
N PRO A 20 6.35 -17.29 12.20
CA PRO A 20 6.22 -18.54 12.92
C PRO A 20 7.16 -19.56 12.28
N GLU A 21 8.33 -19.73 12.88
CA GLU A 21 8.97 -21.04 12.92
C GLU A 21 8.02 -21.96 13.71
N THR A 22 7.59 -23.05 13.08
CA THR A 22 6.75 -24.09 13.67
C THR A 22 7.32 -24.56 15.01
N GLY A 23 6.71 -24.18 16.13
CA GLY A 23 7.20 -24.57 17.45
C GLY A 23 6.27 -24.15 18.60
N SER A 24 5.77 -25.16 19.30
CA SER A 24 4.91 -25.15 20.50
C SER A 24 5.29 -24.13 21.59
N GLY A 25 4.29 -23.60 22.31
CA GLY A 25 4.49 -23.00 23.62
C GLY A 25 3.54 -21.86 23.98
N SER A 26 2.50 -22.18 24.75
CA SER A 26 1.64 -21.23 25.46
C SER A 26 2.45 -20.21 26.26
N GLU A 27 2.16 -18.92 26.15
CA GLU A 27 2.13 -18.01 27.31
C GLU A 27 1.42 -16.68 27.00
N LYS A 28 0.58 -16.30 27.96
CA LYS A 28 -0.34 -15.17 27.97
C LYS A 28 0.46 -13.88 28.20
N CYS A 29 0.40 -12.93 27.27
CA CYS A 29 0.96 -11.60 27.50
C CYS A 29 -0.07 -10.52 27.14
N THR A 30 -0.68 -9.99 28.19
CA THR A 30 -1.50 -8.79 28.23
C THR A 30 -0.68 -7.61 27.71
N PHE A 31 -0.99 -7.10 26.51
CA PHE A 31 -0.35 -5.89 25.99
C PHE A 31 -0.95 -4.66 26.66
N PRO A 32 -0.13 -3.71 27.15
CA PRO A 32 -0.63 -2.43 27.64
C PRO A 32 -1.05 -1.58 26.44
N THR A 33 -2.34 -1.26 26.42
CA THR A 33 -2.98 -0.28 25.52
C THR A 33 -2.32 1.09 25.73
N SER A 34 -1.37 1.44 24.88
CA SER A 34 -0.91 2.82 24.77
C SER A 34 -0.52 3.08 23.33
N THR A 35 -1.43 3.73 22.60
CA THR A 35 -1.19 4.82 21.64
C THR A 35 -2.58 5.21 21.12
N THR A 36 -2.94 6.48 21.27
CA THR A 36 -4.18 7.09 20.80
C THR A 36 -4.69 6.46 19.49
N VAL A 37 -5.84 5.77 19.57
CA VAL A 37 -6.51 5.17 18.43
C VAL A 37 -7.02 6.33 17.56
N ASP A 38 -6.20 6.75 16.60
CA ASP A 38 -6.68 7.58 15.50
C ASP A 38 -7.55 6.67 14.62
N ASP A 39 -8.79 6.47 15.06
CA ASP A 39 -9.81 5.57 14.50
C ASP A 39 -10.41 6.11 13.20
N GLY A 40 -9.58 6.78 12.41
CA GLY A 40 -9.94 7.38 11.15
C GLY A 40 -9.78 6.42 9.99
N LEU A 41 -10.64 6.56 8.98
CA LEU A 41 -10.38 6.03 7.66
C LEU A 41 -9.30 6.89 7.00
N TRP A 42 -8.26 6.25 6.47
CA TRP A 42 -7.18 6.91 5.74
C TRP A 42 -7.19 6.49 4.28
N VAL A 43 -6.74 7.39 3.41
CA VAL A 43 -6.52 7.14 1.98
C VAL A 43 -5.08 7.46 1.64
N THR A 44 -4.44 6.60 0.86
CA THR A 44 -3.07 6.78 0.37
C THR A 44 -2.97 6.46 -1.10
N LEU A 45 -2.25 7.30 -1.85
CA LEU A 45 -1.94 7.08 -3.26
C LEU A 45 -0.43 6.83 -3.40
N LEU A 46 -0.10 5.68 -3.98
CA LEU A 46 1.26 5.21 -4.23
C LEU A 46 1.50 5.17 -5.74
N HIS A 47 2.73 5.49 -6.14
CA HIS A 47 3.23 5.32 -7.49
C HIS A 47 4.33 4.26 -7.51
N LEU A 48 4.25 3.33 -8.47
CA LEU A 48 5.29 2.37 -8.77
C LEU A 48 5.87 2.69 -10.15
N ASP A 49 7.19 2.75 -10.23
CA ASP A 49 7.91 3.05 -11.48
C ASP A 49 7.76 1.93 -12.51
N HIS A 50 7.98 0.69 -12.08
CA HIS A 50 7.91 -0.45 -12.97
C HIS A 50 7.62 -1.76 -12.22
N MET A 51 7.08 -2.73 -12.95
CA MET A 51 6.75 -4.05 -12.44
C MET A 51 7.14 -5.10 -13.49
N ARG A 52 8.16 -5.91 -13.20
CA ARG A 52 8.63 -6.94 -14.13
C ARG A 52 7.83 -8.22 -14.03
N ALA A 53 7.51 -8.65 -12.81
CA ALA A 53 6.76 -9.88 -12.53
C ALA A 53 5.25 -9.62 -12.34
N ARG A 54 4.60 -8.99 -13.33
CA ARG A 54 3.22 -8.44 -13.23
C ARG A 54 2.22 -9.35 -12.50
N THR A 55 1.98 -10.55 -13.02
CA THR A 55 0.97 -11.47 -12.47
C THR A 55 1.24 -11.85 -11.02
N LYS A 56 2.50 -12.10 -10.67
CA LYS A 56 2.90 -12.49 -9.32
C LYS A 56 2.81 -11.30 -8.35
N TYR A 57 3.19 -10.12 -8.82
CA TYR A 57 3.13 -8.90 -8.06
C TYR A 57 1.67 -8.55 -7.72
N ILE A 58 0.77 -8.58 -8.72
CA ILE A 58 -0.67 -8.35 -8.53
C ILE A 58 -1.22 -9.26 -7.43
N ARG A 59 -1.00 -10.58 -7.52
CA ARG A 59 -1.45 -11.53 -6.50
C ARG A 59 -0.93 -11.24 -5.11
N THR A 60 0.31 -10.75 -5.01
CA THR A 60 0.93 -10.41 -3.73
C THR A 60 0.29 -9.17 -3.13
N VAL A 61 0.05 -8.14 -3.95
CA VAL A 61 -0.63 -6.90 -3.55
C VAL A 61 -2.07 -7.17 -3.12
N GLU A 62 -2.83 -7.96 -3.90
CA GLU A 62 -4.19 -8.37 -3.55
C GLU A 62 -4.22 -9.13 -2.22
N LYS A 63 -3.27 -10.06 -2.02
CA LYS A 63 -3.13 -10.79 -0.75
C LYS A 63 -2.87 -9.85 0.41
N TRP A 64 -1.93 -8.91 0.29
CA TRP A 64 -1.65 -7.94 1.36
C TRP A 64 -2.85 -7.04 1.63
N ALA A 65 -3.55 -6.57 0.60
CA ALA A 65 -4.75 -5.77 0.77
C ALA A 65 -5.84 -6.54 1.54
N SER A 66 -6.06 -7.81 1.19
CA SER A 66 -7.00 -8.69 1.90
C SER A 66 -6.58 -8.95 3.35
N ASP A 67 -5.33 -9.37 3.56
CA ASP A 67 -4.79 -9.74 4.89
C ASP A 67 -4.87 -8.54 5.86
N LEU A 68 -4.65 -7.32 5.35
CA LEU A 68 -4.70 -6.06 6.11
C LEU A 68 -6.07 -5.37 6.11
N ARG A 69 -7.09 -6.01 5.50
CA ARG A 69 -8.47 -5.48 5.34
C ARG A 69 -8.52 -4.10 4.67
N LEU A 70 -7.59 -3.84 3.76
CA LEU A 70 -7.55 -2.64 2.95
C LEU A 70 -8.46 -2.78 1.73
N THR A 71 -9.05 -1.66 1.35
CA THR A 71 -9.84 -1.50 0.12
C THR A 71 -9.14 -0.54 -0.82
N GLY A 72 -9.52 -0.50 -2.09
CA GLY A 72 -8.91 0.44 -3.04
C GLY A 72 -8.73 -0.14 -4.43
N ARG A 73 -7.69 0.33 -5.14
CA ARG A 73 -7.40 -0.14 -6.50
C ARG A 73 -5.91 -0.18 -6.81
N LEU A 74 -5.51 -1.21 -7.56
CA LEU A 74 -4.29 -1.20 -8.36
C LEU A 74 -4.65 -0.82 -9.79
N MET A 75 -4.09 0.28 -10.28
CA MET A 75 -4.46 0.90 -11.54
C MET A 75 -3.27 0.94 -12.49
N PHE A 76 -3.48 0.50 -13.73
CA PHE A 76 -2.48 0.55 -14.80
C PHE A 76 -2.94 1.53 -15.89
N LEU A 77 -2.07 2.47 -16.26
CA LEU A 77 -2.26 3.35 -17.42
C LEU A 77 -0.94 3.45 -18.19
N ARG A 78 -0.85 2.78 -19.34
CA ARG A 78 0.39 2.67 -20.14
C ARG A 78 1.56 2.15 -19.29
N LYS A 79 2.52 3.02 -18.94
CA LYS A 79 3.67 2.69 -18.08
C LYS A 79 3.46 3.06 -16.61
N ILE A 80 2.42 3.85 -16.31
CA ILE A 80 2.13 4.35 -14.97
C ILE A 80 1.39 3.28 -14.19
N ILE A 81 1.87 3.02 -12.97
CA ILE A 81 1.27 2.05 -12.06
C ILE A 81 0.95 2.79 -10.76
N LEU A 82 -0.33 2.82 -10.38
CA LEU A 82 -0.80 3.49 -9.18
C LEU A 82 -1.47 2.48 -8.25
N ILE A 83 -1.25 2.65 -6.95
CA ILE A 83 -1.99 1.91 -5.91
C ILE A 83 -2.69 2.92 -5.04
N LEU A 84 -4.02 2.87 -5.05
CA LEU A 84 -4.87 3.63 -4.15
C LEU A 84 -5.32 2.69 -3.04
N LEU A 85 -5.05 3.05 -1.79
CA LEU A 85 -5.43 2.28 -0.61
C LEU A 85 -6.33 3.11 0.28
N GLN A 86 -7.30 2.45 0.87
CA GLN A 86 -8.23 3.00 1.84
C GLN A 86 -8.44 2.00 2.97
N GLY A 87 -8.21 2.43 4.21
CA GLY A 87 -8.37 1.62 5.40
C GLY A 87 -7.80 2.29 6.63
N ASP A 88 -7.55 1.52 7.69
CA ASP A 88 -6.98 2.04 8.93
C ASP A 88 -5.54 2.50 8.72
N ARG A 89 -5.14 3.53 9.47
CA ARG A 89 -3.80 4.11 9.34
C ARG A 89 -2.68 3.08 9.55
N ASN A 90 -2.85 2.20 10.53
CA ASN A 90 -1.85 1.18 10.85
C ASN A 90 -1.74 0.14 9.75
N SER A 91 -2.87 -0.30 9.19
CA SER A 91 -2.91 -1.23 8.06
C SER A 91 -2.24 -0.64 6.82
N ILE A 92 -2.48 0.65 6.52
CA ILE A 92 -1.80 1.33 5.40
C ILE A 92 -0.29 1.41 5.63
N LYS A 93 0.15 1.76 6.84
CA LYS A 93 1.58 1.78 7.17
C LYS A 93 2.21 0.39 7.03
N GLU A 94 1.55 -0.64 7.55
CA GLU A 94 2.00 -2.01 7.43
C GLU A 94 2.10 -2.44 5.95
N TYR A 95 1.12 -2.07 5.13
CA TYR A 95 1.19 -2.30 3.69
C TYR A 95 2.43 -1.64 3.07
N VAL A 96 2.71 -0.37 3.39
CA VAL A 96 3.90 0.34 2.88
C VAL A 96 5.19 -0.33 3.34
N VAL A 97 5.23 -0.85 4.57
CA VAL A 97 6.36 -1.64 5.09
C VAL A 97 6.53 -2.94 4.29
N LEU A 98 5.45 -3.69 4.07
CA LEU A 98 5.48 -4.92 3.26
C LEU A 98 5.99 -4.65 1.85
N GLN A 99 5.50 -3.58 1.22
CA GLN A 99 5.94 -3.18 -0.12
C GLN A 99 7.44 -2.93 -0.19
N LYS A 100 8.00 -2.18 0.78
CA LYS A 100 9.42 -1.80 0.81
C LYS A 100 10.35 -2.95 1.21
N THR A 101 9.86 -3.91 2.00
CA THR A 101 10.71 -4.95 2.60
C THR A 101 10.64 -6.28 1.87
N SER A 102 9.52 -6.58 1.21
CA SER A 102 9.27 -7.88 0.57
C SER A 102 9.88 -7.98 -0.82
N LYS A 103 10.32 -9.19 -1.19
CA LYS A 103 10.81 -9.49 -2.54
C LYS A 103 9.65 -9.84 -3.48
N VAL A 104 8.92 -8.80 -3.91
CA VAL A 104 7.72 -8.94 -4.73
C VAL A 104 8.00 -8.95 -6.24
N ASP A 105 9.09 -8.30 -6.67
CA ASP A 105 9.46 -8.21 -8.10
C ASP A 105 10.67 -9.08 -8.46
N VAL A 106 11.14 -8.97 -9.71
CA VAL A 106 12.35 -9.63 -10.22
C VAL A 106 13.34 -8.62 -10.84
N ASP A 107 14.63 -8.89 -10.72
CA ASP A 107 15.69 -8.09 -11.37
C ASP A 107 15.81 -8.40 -12.88
N SER A 108 16.81 -7.82 -13.54
CA SER A 108 16.97 -7.99 -15.00
C SER A 108 17.45 -9.39 -15.37
N ASN A 109 17.90 -10.15 -14.37
CA ASN A 109 18.33 -11.53 -14.48
C ASN A 109 17.22 -12.50 -14.00
N GLY A 110 16.01 -12.00 -13.71
CA GLY A 110 14.86 -12.79 -13.24
C GLY A 110 14.93 -13.21 -11.77
N LYS A 111 15.91 -12.73 -10.99
CA LYS A 111 16.03 -13.07 -9.55
C LYS A 111 15.09 -12.21 -8.72
N LYS A 112 14.46 -12.80 -7.70
CA LYS A 112 13.54 -12.08 -6.80
C LYS A 112 14.23 -10.87 -6.16
N CYS A 113 13.66 -9.68 -6.33
CA CYS A 113 14.18 -8.43 -5.78
C CYS A 113 13.07 -7.67 -5.02
N LYS A 114 13.49 -6.70 -4.19
CA LYS A 114 12.56 -5.80 -3.49
C LYS A 114 12.13 -4.68 -4.43
N GLU A 115 10.94 -4.15 -4.19
CA GLU A 115 10.55 -2.86 -4.78
C GLU A 115 11.49 -1.77 -4.25
N LYS A 116 12.09 -1.00 -5.15
CA LYS A 116 13.04 0.07 -4.79
C LYS A 116 12.48 1.46 -5.06
N MET A 117 11.56 1.59 -6.01
CA MET A 117 11.12 2.88 -6.54
C MET A 117 9.62 3.08 -6.32
N ILE A 118 9.17 2.85 -5.08
CA ILE A 118 7.84 3.26 -4.64
C ILE A 118 7.86 4.68 -4.10
N SER A 119 6.95 5.52 -4.59
CA SER A 119 6.72 6.87 -4.07
C SER A 119 5.34 6.96 -3.43
N VAL A 120 5.27 7.50 -2.20
CA VAL A 120 3.99 7.90 -1.61
C VAL A 120 3.67 9.28 -2.14
N LEU A 121 2.67 9.39 -3.02
CA LEU A 121 2.27 10.68 -3.59
C LEU A 121 1.43 11.49 -2.61
N PHE A 122 0.56 10.80 -1.87
CA PHE A 122 -0.42 11.45 -1.00
C PHE A 122 -0.89 10.51 0.10
N GLU A 123 -1.14 11.06 1.29
CA GLU A 123 -1.78 10.38 2.42
C GLU A 123 -2.68 11.39 3.15
N THR A 124 -3.96 11.05 3.37
CA THR A 124 -4.89 11.88 4.16
C THR A 124 -5.85 11.05 4.98
N LYS A 125 -6.33 11.64 6.07
CA LYS A 125 -7.53 11.20 6.77
C LYS A 125 -8.78 11.59 5.97
N VAL A 126 -9.75 10.69 5.90
CA VAL A 126 -11.08 10.90 5.32
C VAL A 126 -12.15 10.54 6.36
N GLN A 127 -13.31 11.19 6.28
CA GLN A 127 -14.46 10.83 7.12
C GLN A 127 -14.94 9.42 6.75
N THR A 128 -15.39 8.64 7.73
CA THR A 128 -15.82 7.24 7.59
C THR A 128 -17.00 7.06 6.63
N GLU A 129 -17.85 8.07 6.47
CA GLU A 129 -18.93 8.13 5.48
C GLU A 129 -18.44 8.16 4.02
N HIS A 130 -17.15 8.41 3.80
CA HIS A 130 -16.50 8.40 2.50
C HIS A 130 -15.77 7.09 2.20
N LYS A 131 -16.28 5.94 2.69
CA LYS A 131 -15.76 4.63 2.28
C LYS A 131 -16.04 4.41 0.79
N ARG A 132 -15.11 4.87 -0.06
CA ARG A 132 -15.27 4.95 -1.53
C ARG A 132 -15.09 3.61 -2.23
N PHE A 133 -14.36 2.68 -1.61
CA PHE A 133 -14.08 1.36 -2.15
C PHE A 133 -14.64 0.28 -1.22
N LEU A 134 -15.38 -0.67 -1.80
CA LEU A 134 -15.94 -1.81 -1.07
C LEU A 134 -14.95 -2.98 -0.98
N ALA A 135 -14.09 -3.12 -1.99
CA ALA A 135 -13.07 -4.14 -2.10
C ALA A 135 -11.78 -3.54 -2.70
N PHE A 136 -10.72 -4.34 -2.73
CA PHE A 136 -9.52 -4.03 -3.50
C PHE A 136 -9.64 -4.64 -4.90
N GLU A 137 -9.49 -3.83 -5.94
CA GLU A 137 -9.67 -4.27 -7.33
C GLU A 137 -8.47 -3.89 -8.22
N VAL A 138 -8.22 -4.69 -9.26
CA VAL A 138 -7.21 -4.39 -10.27
C VAL A 138 -7.91 -3.87 -11.52
N LYS A 139 -7.52 -2.68 -11.99
CA LYS A 139 -8.10 -2.06 -13.19
C LYS A 139 -7.02 -1.61 -14.18
N GLU A 140 -7.31 -1.82 -15.46
CA GLU A 140 -6.52 -1.30 -16.58
C GLU A 140 -7.28 -0.18 -17.27
N TYR A 141 -6.57 0.89 -17.61
CA TYR A 141 -7.11 2.06 -18.31
C TYR A 141 -6.33 2.29 -19.60
N SER A 142 -7.05 2.57 -20.67
CA SER A 142 -6.48 2.87 -21.98
C SER A 142 -6.16 4.35 -22.16
N THR A 143 -6.96 5.23 -21.53
CA THR A 143 -6.85 6.69 -21.66
C THR A 143 -6.74 7.38 -20.31
N LEU A 144 -6.16 8.58 -20.33
CA LEU A 144 -6.08 9.43 -19.14
C LEU A 144 -7.47 9.87 -18.66
N ASP A 145 -8.40 10.09 -19.58
CA ASP A 145 -9.78 10.47 -19.28
C ASP A 145 -10.52 9.38 -18.50
N ASP A 146 -10.31 8.10 -18.85
CA ASP A 146 -10.92 6.99 -18.12
C ASP A 146 -10.38 6.88 -16.68
N LEU A 147 -9.07 7.07 -16.52
CA LEU A 147 -8.46 7.13 -15.18
C LEU A 147 -8.97 8.35 -14.40
N GLN A 148 -9.10 9.51 -15.04
CA GLN A 148 -9.66 10.71 -14.40
C GLN A 148 -11.08 10.46 -13.91
N LYS A 149 -11.96 9.88 -14.73
CA LYS A 149 -13.34 9.54 -14.35
C LYS A 149 -13.41 8.63 -13.13
N GLU A 150 -12.47 7.69 -13.00
CA GLU A 150 -12.38 6.85 -11.81
C GLU A 150 -12.08 7.69 -10.56
N PHE A 151 -11.09 8.59 -10.62
CA PHE A 151 -10.79 9.49 -9.50
C PHE A 151 -11.94 10.46 -9.21
N GLU A 152 -12.66 10.94 -10.23
CA GLU A 152 -13.83 11.80 -10.05
C GLU A 152 -14.98 11.05 -9.37
N THR A 153 -15.29 9.82 -9.80
CA THR A 153 -16.32 8.96 -9.20
C THR A 153 -15.97 8.62 -7.76
N ALA A 154 -14.68 8.41 -7.48
CA ALA A 154 -14.18 8.22 -6.13
C ALA A 154 -14.12 9.52 -5.31
N GLY A 155 -14.52 10.69 -5.84
CA GLY A 155 -14.45 11.99 -5.14
C GLY A 155 -13.01 12.48 -4.87
N LEU A 156 -12.04 12.00 -5.63
CA LEU A 156 -10.60 12.27 -5.52
C LEU A 156 -10.08 13.14 -6.69
N LYS A 157 -10.96 13.86 -7.39
CA LYS A 157 -10.63 14.71 -8.55
C LYS A 157 -9.40 15.62 -8.32
N LYS A 158 -9.32 16.25 -7.15
CA LYS A 158 -8.20 17.14 -6.81
C LYS A 158 -6.85 16.41 -6.81
N LEU A 159 -6.81 15.18 -6.28
CA LEU A 159 -5.59 14.37 -6.22
C LEU A 159 -5.11 13.95 -7.61
N PHE A 160 -6.05 13.69 -8.52
CA PHE A 160 -5.70 13.39 -9.90
C PHE A 160 -4.97 14.57 -10.55
N SER A 161 -5.52 15.77 -10.42
CA SER A 161 -4.92 16.97 -11.00
C SER A 161 -3.55 17.30 -10.41
N GLU A 162 -3.38 17.10 -9.10
CA GLU A 162 -2.14 17.46 -8.38
C GLU A 162 -1.03 16.43 -8.56
N PHE A 163 -1.35 15.14 -8.44
CA PHE A 163 -0.34 14.08 -8.34
C PHE A 163 -0.26 13.18 -9.58
N VAL A 164 -1.34 13.01 -10.33
CA VAL A 164 -1.39 12.04 -11.46
C VAL A 164 -1.08 12.72 -12.79
N LEU A 165 -1.60 13.92 -13.04
CA LEU A 165 -1.32 14.65 -14.29
C LEU A 165 0.18 14.90 -14.51
N GLY A 166 0.95 15.11 -13.43
CA GLY A 166 2.40 15.30 -13.51
C GLY A 166 3.18 14.06 -13.96
N LEU A 167 2.64 12.85 -13.74
CA LEU A 167 3.29 11.58 -14.09
C LEU A 167 3.13 11.19 -15.56
N VAL A 168 2.20 11.83 -16.28
CA VAL A 168 1.84 11.48 -17.66
C VAL A 168 2.57 12.37 -18.68
N LYS A 169 3.39 13.31 -18.20
CA LYS A 169 4.17 14.23 -19.04
C LYS A 169 5.38 13.56 -19.68
#